data_AF-A0A498S1L9-F1
#
_entry.id   AF-A0A498S1L9-F1
#
_cell.length_a   1.000
_cell.length_b   1.000
_cell.length_c   1.000
_cell.angle_alpha   90.00
_cell.angle_beta   90.00
_cell.angle_gamma   90.00
#
_symmetry.space_group_name_H-M   'P 1'
#
loop_
_entity.id
_entity.type
_entity.pdbx_description
1 polymer ?
#
loop_
_entity_poly.entity_id
_entity_poly.type
_entity_poly.pdbx_seq_one_letter_code
_entity_poly.pdbx_strand_id
1 'polypeptide(L)'
;MVIVDDPLEGSSDSYASPNPSPARGVYGFALFVCSWFFLALYLIWALLPTPYLELLHLTYLPAKYWAIAIPLLLPITVAAFIILVLAHNLIQLHGVFEDIEIIEDDFGGSVGLRSVNL
;
A
#
# COMPACT_ATOMS: atom_id res chain seq x y z
N MET A 1 -37.02 -18.60 18.65
CA MET A 1 -35.55 -18.52 18.54
C MET A 1 -35.12 -17.34 19.41
N VAL A 2 -34.69 -17.61 20.63
CA VAL A 2 -34.19 -16.58 21.55
C VAL A 2 -32.73 -16.37 21.17
N ILE A 3 -32.39 -15.17 20.72
CA ILE A 3 -30.99 -14.80 20.48
C ILE A 3 -30.36 -14.66 21.86
N VAL A 4 -29.45 -15.57 22.18
CA VAL A 4 -28.56 -15.46 23.32
C VAL A 4 -27.41 -14.59 22.84
N ASP A 5 -27.31 -13.36 23.33
CA ASP A 5 -26.15 -12.51 23.06
C ASP A 5 -24.93 -13.18 23.73
N ASP A 6 -24.04 -13.73 22.91
CA ASP A 6 -22.80 -14.33 23.40
C ASP A 6 -21.90 -13.20 23.96
N PRO A 7 -21.58 -13.17 25.26
CA PRO A 7 -20.93 -12.02 25.90
C PRO A 7 -19.47 -11.79 25.47
N LEU A 8 -18.92 -12.63 24.58
CA LEU A 8 -17.56 -12.53 24.07
C LEU A 8 -17.46 -11.93 22.65
N GLU A 9 -18.59 -11.59 22.02
CA GLU A 9 -18.63 -11.07 20.65
C GLU A 9 -18.42 -9.54 20.56
N GLY A 10 -18.30 -8.86 21.71
CA GLY A 10 -18.17 -7.39 21.77
C GLY A 10 -16.76 -6.83 21.54
N SER A 11 -15.70 -7.65 21.57
CA SER A 11 -14.31 -7.14 21.56
C SER A 11 -13.57 -7.28 20.24
N SER A 12 -13.94 -8.22 19.36
CA SER A 12 -13.17 -8.52 18.13
C SER A 12 -13.59 -7.68 16.92
N ASP A 13 -14.84 -7.24 16.85
CA ASP A 13 -15.42 -6.85 15.55
C ASP A 13 -15.48 -5.33 15.32
N SER A 14 -15.20 -4.53 16.35
CA SER A 14 -15.31 -3.07 16.28
C SER A 14 -14.19 -2.41 15.46
N TYR A 15 -13.01 -3.05 15.39
CA TYR A 15 -11.82 -2.47 14.74
C TYR A 15 -11.83 -2.57 13.20
N ALA A 16 -12.69 -3.43 12.63
CA ALA A 16 -12.80 -3.66 11.19
C ALA A 16 -13.88 -2.80 10.50
N SER A 17 -14.50 -1.85 11.21
CA SER A 17 -15.45 -0.94 10.58
C SER A 17 -14.71 0.12 9.75
N PRO A 18 -15.02 0.39 8.47
CA PRO A 18 -14.37 1.45 7.67
C PRO A 18 -14.72 2.87 8.14
N ASN A 19 -15.45 3.00 9.24
CA ASN A 19 -15.85 4.25 9.86
C ASN A 19 -14.64 5.13 10.21
N PRO A 20 -14.62 6.43 9.87
CA PRO A 20 -13.63 7.38 10.35
C PRO A 20 -13.70 7.50 11.89
N SER A 21 -12.87 6.72 12.59
CA SER A 21 -12.72 6.81 14.04
C SER A 21 -11.63 7.82 14.41
N PRO A 22 -11.81 8.64 15.47
CA PRO A 22 -10.79 9.58 15.92
C PRO A 22 -9.44 8.92 16.23
N ALA A 23 -9.46 7.66 16.69
CA ALA A 23 -8.28 6.87 16.97
C ALA A 23 -7.40 6.63 15.72
N ARG A 24 -7.99 6.53 14.51
CA ARG A 24 -7.25 6.35 13.26
C ARG A 24 -6.53 7.62 12.80
N GLY A 25 -7.03 8.80 13.17
CA GLY A 25 -6.43 10.09 12.80
C GLY A 25 -5.14 10.42 13.57
N VAL A 26 -4.88 9.75 14.69
CA VAL A 26 -3.73 10.03 15.57
C VAL A 26 -2.40 9.81 14.86
N TYR A 27 -2.28 8.76 14.05
CA TYR A 27 -1.05 8.47 13.29
C TYR A 27 -0.76 9.57 12.25
N GLY A 28 -1.79 10.03 11.54
CA GLY A 28 -1.65 11.13 10.57
C GLY A 28 -1.25 12.43 11.24
N PHE A 29 -1.84 12.76 12.39
CA PHE A 29 -1.47 13.94 13.17
C PHE A 29 -0.03 13.86 13.70
N ALA A 30 0.37 12.70 14.25
CA ALA A 30 1.75 12.49 14.70
C ALA A 30 2.75 12.64 13.54
N LEU A 31 2.46 12.03 12.38
CA LEU A 31 3.28 12.18 11.19
C LEU A 31 3.33 13.62 10.68
N PHE A 32 2.24 14.37 10.74
CA PHE A 32 2.21 15.78 10.35
C PHE A 32 3.14 16.64 11.21
N VAL A 33 3.07 16.49 12.54
CA VAL A 33 3.94 17.22 13.47
C VAL A 33 5.40 16.83 13.28
N CYS A 34 5.68 15.52 13.18
CA CYS A 34 7.02 15.01 12.89
C CYS A 34 7.55 15.53 11.55
N SER A 35 6.72 15.52 10.50
CA SER A 35 7.10 16.00 9.17
C SER A 35 7.50 17.48 9.20
N TRP A 36 6.75 18.33 9.88
CA TRP A 36 7.10 19.74 10.06
C TRP A 36 8.41 19.94 10.81
N PHE A 37 8.63 19.17 11.88
CA PHE A 37 9.86 19.23 12.66
C PHE A 37 11.07 18.81 11.83
N PHE A 38 11.00 17.66 11.13
CA PHE A 38 12.06 17.19 10.26
C PHE A 38 12.28 18.12 9.06
N LEU A 39 11.23 18.70 8.49
CA LEU A 39 11.34 19.68 7.41
C LEU A 39 12.10 20.93 7.88
N ALA A 40 11.78 21.46 9.07
CA ALA A 40 12.49 22.61 9.62
C ALA A 40 13.98 22.29 9.85
N LEU A 41 14.28 21.14 10.47
CA LEU A 41 15.66 20.68 10.69
C LEU A 41 16.41 20.52 9.36
N TYR A 42 15.75 19.92 8.37
CA TYR A 42 16.28 19.77 7.02
C TYR A 42 16.58 21.11 6.36
N LEU A 43 15.67 22.09 6.46
CA LEU A 43 15.83 23.40 5.86
C LEU A 43 16.99 24.18 6.50
N ILE A 44 17.12 24.11 7.82
CA ILE A 44 18.24 24.70 8.55
C ILE A 44 19.55 24.12 8.04
N TRP A 45 19.66 22.79 7.96
CA TRP A 45 20.86 22.14 7.44
C TRP A 45 21.14 22.47 5.96
N ALA A 46 20.11 22.45 5.10
CA ALA A 46 20.25 22.62 3.66
C ALA A 46 20.61 24.06 3.26
N LEU A 47 20.05 25.06 3.96
CA LEU A 47 20.25 26.47 3.64
C LEU A 47 21.46 27.09 4.36
N LEU A 48 21.84 26.63 5.56
CA LEU A 48 22.95 27.26 6.27
C LEU A 48 24.30 26.98 5.59
N PRO A 49 25.18 28.00 5.48
CA PRO A 49 26.56 27.80 5.08
C PRO A 49 27.31 26.93 6.10
N THR A 50 28.26 26.11 5.64
CA THR A 50 29.06 25.20 6.48
C THR A 50 29.71 25.87 7.70
N PRO A 51 30.30 27.09 7.62
CA PRO A 51 30.90 27.72 8.81
C PRO A 51 29.90 27.98 9.94
N TYR A 52 28.62 28.22 9.64
CA TYR A 52 27.60 28.40 10.69
C TYR A 52 27.18 27.08 11.33
N LEU A 53 27.21 25.98 10.56
CA LEU A 53 26.94 24.64 11.08
C LEU A 53 28.08 24.15 11.98
N GLU A 54 29.32 24.48 11.64
CA GLU A 54 30.50 24.19 12.47
C GLU A 54 30.43 24.91 13.82
N LEU A 55 29.93 26.16 13.84
CA LEU A 55 29.69 26.91 15.08
C LEU A 55 28.62 26.23 15.97
N LEU A 56 27.65 25.58 15.34
CA LEU A 56 26.60 24.81 16.02
C LEU A 56 27.05 23.40 16.46
N HIS A 57 28.34 23.08 16.34
CA HIS A 57 28.93 21.75 16.56
C HIS A 57 28.38 20.64 15.64
N LEU A 58 27.86 21.00 14.46
CA LEU A 58 27.32 20.09 13.46
C LEU A 58 28.36 19.74 12.37
N THR A 59 29.54 19.28 12.79
CA THR A 59 30.72 19.13 11.90
C THR A 59 30.71 17.86 11.05
N TYR A 60 29.91 16.84 11.39
CA TYR A 60 29.93 15.51 10.75
C TYR A 60 28.75 15.23 9.82
N LEU A 61 28.08 16.27 9.30
CA LEU A 61 26.96 16.07 8.38
C LEU A 61 27.42 15.72 6.96
N PRO A 62 26.58 15.01 6.19
CA PRO A 62 26.89 14.65 4.81
C PRO A 62 27.07 15.90 3.94
N ALA A 63 27.81 15.74 2.85
CA ALA A 63 28.07 16.82 1.91
C ALA A 63 26.77 17.44 1.36
N LYS A 64 26.78 18.76 1.10
CA LYS A 64 25.60 19.55 0.75
C LYS A 64 24.85 19.11 -0.51
N TYR A 65 25.51 18.38 -1.43
CA TYR A 65 24.82 17.84 -2.61
C TYR A 65 23.67 16.89 -2.22
N TRP A 66 23.76 16.25 -1.04
CA TRP A 66 22.69 15.41 -0.52
C TRP A 66 21.39 16.19 -0.26
N ALA A 67 21.47 17.50 -0.02
CA ALA A 67 20.28 18.35 0.11
C ALA A 67 19.47 18.49 -1.19
N ILE A 68 20.05 18.09 -2.33
CA ILE A 68 19.35 18.03 -3.61
C ILE A 68 19.06 16.57 -3.98
N ALA A 69 19.98 15.66 -3.66
CA ALA A 69 19.79 14.25 -3.93
C ALA A 69 18.59 13.66 -3.17
N ILE A 70 18.40 13.99 -1.89
CA ILE A 70 17.27 13.48 -1.08
C ILE A 70 15.91 13.80 -1.71
N PRO A 71 15.57 15.06 -2.05
CA PRO A 71 14.28 15.36 -2.67
C PRO A 71 14.16 14.77 -4.08
N LEU A 72 15.28 14.56 -4.79
CA LEU A 72 15.30 13.92 -6.10
C LEU A 72 15.07 12.39 -6.01
N LEU A 73 15.51 11.74 -4.95
CA LEU A 73 15.32 10.30 -4.75
C LEU A 73 13.85 9.94 -4.50
N LEU A 74 13.04 10.86 -3.97
CA LEU A 74 11.61 10.60 -3.71
C LEU A 74 10.84 10.25 -5.00
N PRO A 75 10.81 11.07 -6.07
CA PRO A 75 10.12 10.70 -7.31
C PRO A 75 10.77 9.49 -7.99
N ILE A 76 12.10 9.31 -7.88
CA ILE A 76 12.81 8.17 -8.47
C ILE A 76 12.35 6.86 -7.80
N THR A 77 12.31 6.84 -6.46
CA THR A 77 11.88 5.66 -5.70
C THR A 77 10.40 5.34 -5.92
N VAL A 78 9.55 6.36 -6.01
CA VAL A 78 8.13 6.18 -6.36
C VAL A 78 7.98 5.62 -7.78
N ALA A 79 8.67 6.19 -8.76
CA ALA A 79 8.64 5.68 -10.13
C ALA A 79 9.15 4.23 -10.22
N ALA A 80 10.26 3.91 -9.55
CA ALA A 80 10.78 2.56 -9.46
C ALA A 80 9.77 1.60 -8.80
N PHE A 81 9.12 2.01 -7.71
CA PHE A 81 8.09 1.22 -7.05
C PHE A 81 6.91 0.91 -8.00
N ILE A 82 6.40 1.91 -8.73
CA ILE A 82 5.32 1.71 -9.71
C ILE A 82 5.75 0.75 -10.82
N ILE A 83 6.97 0.90 -11.36
CA ILE A 83 7.50 0.00 -12.39
C ILE A 83 7.61 -1.43 -11.87
N LEU A 84 8.10 -1.62 -10.64
CA LEU A 84 8.23 -2.94 -10.02
C LEU A 84 6.87 -3.60 -9.80
N VAL A 85 5.89 -2.85 -9.30
CA VAL A 85 4.52 -3.34 -9.14
C VAL A 85 3.94 -3.74 -10.50
N LEU A 86 4.08 -2.88 -11.51
CA LEU A 86 3.60 -3.18 -12.86
C LEU A 86 4.27 -4.44 -13.44
N ALA A 87 5.59 -4.55 -13.33
CA ALA A 87 6.34 -5.72 -13.78
C ALA A 87 5.88 -7.00 -13.07
N HIS A 88 5.66 -6.93 -11.74
CA HIS A 88 5.14 -8.06 -10.99
C HIS A 88 3.74 -8.48 -11.45
N ASN A 89 2.85 -7.52 -11.69
CA ASN A 89 1.52 -7.78 -12.23
C ASN A 89 1.60 -8.43 -13.63
N LEU A 90 2.48 -7.95 -14.52
CA LEU A 90 2.66 -8.54 -15.86
C LEU A 90 3.13 -9.99 -15.79
N ILE A 91 4.04 -10.33 -14.88
CA ILE A 91 4.53 -11.71 -14.71
C ILE A 91 3.40 -12.62 -14.22
N GLN A 92 2.58 -12.17 -13.26
CA GLN A 92 1.43 -12.94 -12.80
C GLN A 92 0.38 -13.13 -13.89
N LEU A 93 0.11 -12.10 -14.69
CA LEU A 93 -0.81 -12.16 -15.84
C LEU A 93 -0.30 -13.08 -16.95
N HIS A 94 1.01 -13.20 -17.17
CA HIS A 94 1.56 -14.11 -18.19
C HIS A 94 1.18 -15.57 -17.90
N GLY A 95 1.30 -16.03 -16.66
CA GLY A 95 1.00 -17.42 -16.29
C GLY A 95 -0.49 -17.80 -16.38
N VAL A 96 -1.42 -16.84 -16.49
CA VAL A 96 -2.86 -17.13 -16.50
C VAL A 96 -3.35 -17.69 -17.84
N PHE A 97 -2.65 -17.39 -18.94
CA PHE A 97 -3.06 -17.80 -20.29
C PHE A 97 -2.50 -19.17 -20.70
N GLU A 98 -1.64 -19.77 -19.87
CA GLU A 98 -1.04 -21.08 -20.15
C GLU A 98 -2.00 -22.24 -19.83
N ASP A 99 -2.92 -22.06 -18.87
CA ASP A 99 -3.96 -23.03 -18.49
C ASP A 99 -5.35 -22.66 -19.05
N ILE A 100 -5.45 -22.49 -20.38
CA ILE A 100 -6.77 -22.40 -21.02
C ILE A 100 -7.33 -23.82 -21.20
N GLU A 101 -8.10 -24.26 -20.20
CA GLU A 101 -8.95 -25.45 -20.34
C GLU A 101 -10.13 -25.08 -21.26
N ILE A 102 -10.10 -25.57 -22.50
CA ILE A 102 -11.21 -25.42 -23.43
C ILE A 102 -12.33 -26.34 -22.93
N ILE A 103 -13.28 -25.79 -22.19
CA ILE A 103 -14.50 -26.48 -21.79
C ILE A 103 -15.39 -26.59 -23.05
N GLU A 104 -15.27 -27.71 -23.75
CA GLU A 104 -16.19 -28.10 -24.83
C GLU A 104 -17.46 -28.66 -24.19
N ASP A 105 -18.38 -27.77 -23.82
CA ASP A 105 -19.67 -28.15 -23.25
C ASP A 105 -20.61 -28.56 -24.41
N ASP A 106 -20.72 -29.87 -24.65
CA ASP A 106 -21.63 -30.45 -25.65
C ASP A 106 -23.09 -30.35 -25.17
N PHE A 107 -23.68 -29.18 -25.33
CA PHE A 107 -25.13 -28.97 -25.16
C PHE A 107 -25.98 -29.69 -26.22
N GLY A 108 -25.38 -30.47 -27.13
CA GLY A 108 -26.05 -31.21 -28.21
C GLY A 108 -26.55 -32.60 -27.84
N GLY A 109 -26.29 -33.08 -26.62
CA GLY A 109 -26.80 -34.34 -26.09
C GLY A 109 -28.32 -34.35 -25.96
N SER A 110 -29.03 -34.59 -27.07
CA SER A 110 -30.46 -34.87 -27.06
C SER A 110 -30.73 -36.00 -26.06
N VAL A 111 -31.28 -35.64 -24.90
CA VAL A 111 -31.89 -36.56 -23.96
C VAL A 111 -32.89 -37.37 -24.77
N GLY A 112 -32.50 -38.60 -25.09
CA GLY A 112 -33.29 -39.52 -25.88
C GLY A 112 -34.69 -39.58 -25.29
N LEU A 113 -35.65 -39.01 -26.01
CA LEU A 113 -37.06 -39.21 -25.77
C LEU A 113 -37.30 -40.72 -25.85
N ARG A 114 -37.30 -41.36 -24.68
CA ARG A 114 -37.75 -42.73 -24.49
C ARG A 114 -39.23 -42.72 -24.85
N SER A 115 -39.52 -43.04 -26.11
CA SER A 115 -40.88 -43.31 -26.57
C SER A 115 -41.43 -44.45 -25.73
N VAL A 116 -42.38 -44.09 -24.87
CA VAL A 116 -43.21 -45.03 -24.14
C VAL A 116 -44.04 -45.76 -25.19
N ASN A 117 -43.78 -47.06 -25.39
CA ASN A 117 -44.62 -47.92 -26.21
C ASN A 117 -45.97 -48.11 -25.50
N LEU A 118 -47.05 -47.89 -26.25
CA LEU A 118 -48.42 -48.26 -25.91
C LEU A 118 -48.59 -49.78 -25.86
#